data_AF-A0A938VMY0-F1
#
_entry.id   AF-A0A938VMY0-F1
#
_cell.length_a   1.000
_cell.length_b   1.000
_cell.length_c   1.000
_cell.angle_alpha   90.00
_cell.angle_beta   90.00
_cell.angle_gamma   90.00
#
_symmetry.space_group_name_H-M   'P 1'
#
loop_
_entity.id
_entity.type
_entity.pdbx_description
1 polymer ?
#
loop_
_entity_poly.entity_id
_entity_poly.type
_entity_poly.pdbx_seq_one_letter_code
_entity_poly.pdbx_strand_id
1 'polypeptide(L)' 'MIGAFKTVSTKRINLLRGTPGGRVWQRGYYEHVIRIEAELDRVREYIVNNPLQWDLDRENPAVHATGPEEPWKGP' A
#
# COMPACT_ATOMS: atom_id res chain seq x y z
N MET A 1 10.61 5.49 -12.58
CA MET A 1 11.22 5.68 -11.24
C MET A 1 10.65 4.73 -10.19
N ILE A 2 9.32 4.60 -10.05
CA ILE A 2 8.67 3.78 -9.00
C ILE A 2 9.05 2.28 -9.03
N GLY A 3 9.16 1.66 -10.21
CA GLY A 3 9.52 0.24 -10.32
C GLY A 3 10.93 -0.08 -9.83
N ALA A 4 11.90 0.80 -10.11
CA ALA A 4 13.27 0.67 -9.61
C ALA A 4 13.31 0.83 -8.09
N PHE A 5 12.61 1.84 -7.55
CA PHE A 5 12.47 2.03 -6.10
C PHE A 5 11.89 0.80 -5.41
N LYS A 6 10.75 0.28 -5.89
CA LYS A 6 10.12 -0.93 -5.32
C LYS A 6 11.05 -2.13 -5.40
N THR A 7 11.78 -2.30 -6.50
CA THR A 7 12.72 -3.42 -6.68
C THR A 7 13.88 -3.35 -5.68
N VAL A 8 14.56 -2.20 -5.60
CA VAL A 8 15.76 -2.05 -4.75
C VAL A 8 15.39 -2.16 -3.27
N SER A 9 14.33 -1.48 -2.85
CA SER A 9 13.84 -1.54 -1.47
C SER A 9 13.38 -2.96 -1.09
N THR A 10 12.68 -3.68 -1.96
CA THR A 10 12.24 -5.07 -1.70
C THR A 10 13.43 -5.98 -1.44
N LYS A 11 14.48 -5.91 -2.27
CA LYS A 11 15.69 -6.72 -2.08
C LYS A 11 16.34 -6.44 -0.73
N ARG A 12 16.48 -5.16 -0.36
CA ARG A 12 17.09 -4.76 0.93
C ARG A 12 16.25 -5.22 2.12
N ILE A 13 14.93 -5.03 2.08
CA ILE A 13 14.01 -5.44 3.14
C ILE A 13 14.04 -6.96 3.32
N ASN A 14 13.95 -7.71 2.23
CA ASN A 14 13.96 -9.17 2.30
C ASN A 14 15.30 -9.73 2.80
N LEU A 15 16.42 -9.09 2.48
CA LEU A 15 17.72 -9.45 3.06
C LEU A 15 17.74 -9.20 4.58
N LEU A 16 17.27 -8.04 5.04
CA LEU A 16 17.23 -7.70 6.46
C LEU A 16 16.27 -8.58 7.26
N ARG A 17 15.17 -9.00 6.65
CA ARG A 17 14.15 -9.86 7.28
C ARG A 17 14.45 -11.36 7.17
N GLY A 18 15.44 -11.76 6.36
CA GLY A 18 15.70 -13.18 6.06
C GLY A 18 14.56 -13.83 5.25
N THR A 19 13.79 -13.05 4.49
CA THR A 19 12.61 -13.50 3.73
C THR A 19 12.80 -13.31 2.22
N PRO A 20 13.77 -14.00 1.58
CA PRO A 20 14.00 -13.87 0.14
C PRO A 20 12.72 -14.21 -0.64
N GLY A 21 12.37 -13.38 -1.62
CA GLY A 21 11.13 -13.55 -2.41
C GLY A 21 9.84 -13.11 -1.69
N GLY A 22 9.91 -12.67 -0.43
CA GLY A 22 8.76 -12.15 0.31
C GLY A 22 8.12 -10.94 -0.39
N ARG A 23 6.78 -10.91 -0.43
CA ARG A 23 6.02 -9.75 -0.94
C ARG A 23 6.09 -8.61 0.06
N VAL A 24 6.68 -7.49 -0.34
CA VAL A 24 6.82 -6.29 0.50
C VAL A 24 5.79 -5.23 0.14
N TRP A 25 5.54 -5.01 -1.15
CA TRP A 25 4.65 -3.95 -1.63
C TRP A 25 3.28 -4.51 -2.03
N GLN A 26 2.22 -3.74 -1.75
CA GLN A 26 0.93 -3.92 -2.41
C GLN A 26 1.07 -3.73 -3.93
N ARG A 27 0.19 -4.39 -4.70
CA ARG A 27 0.16 -4.32 -6.17
C ARG A 27 -0.30 -2.94 -6.62
N GLY A 28 0.31 -2.42 -7.69
CA GLY A 28 -0.04 -1.09 -8.22
C GLY A 28 0.61 0.05 -7.42
N TYR A 29 0.26 1.28 -7.75
CA TYR A 29 0.62 2.49 -7.00
C TYR A 29 -0.42 3.56 -7.31
N TYR A 30 -0.68 4.46 -6.36
CA TYR A 30 -1.53 5.62 -6.58
C TYR A 30 -0.74 6.74 -7.25
N GLU A 31 -1.33 7.36 -8.26
CA GLU A 31 -0.75 8.50 -8.99
C GLU A 31 -1.83 9.57 -9.17
N HIS A 32 -1.52 10.79 -8.76
CA HIS A 32 -2.40 11.95 -8.94
C HIS A 32 -1.54 13.19 -9.18
N VAL A 33 -1.88 13.95 -10.21
CA VAL A 33 -1.19 15.22 -10.53
C VAL A 33 -1.89 16.35 -9.79
N ILE A 34 -1.19 16.93 -8.82
CA ILE A 34 -1.69 18.06 -8.03
C ILE A 34 -1.60 19.33 -8.87
N ARG A 35 -2.75 19.98 -9.13
CA ARG A 35 -2.82 21.17 -10.00
C ARG A 35 -3.15 22.46 -9.25
N ILE A 36 -3.73 22.32 -8.06
CA ILE A 36 -4.17 23.45 -7.23
C ILE A 36 -3.77 23.24 -5.78
N GLU A 37 -3.66 24.33 -5.03
CA GLU A 37 -3.26 24.32 -3.62
C GLU A 37 -4.22 23.50 -2.75
N ALA A 38 -5.53 23.60 -2.97
CA ALA A 38 -6.51 22.82 -2.23
C ALA A 38 -6.34 21.30 -2.37
N GLU A 39 -5.79 20.81 -3.49
CA GLU A 39 -5.46 19.39 -3.65
C GLU A 39 -4.21 19.02 -2.86
N LEU A 40 -3.21 19.92 -2.84
CA LEU A 40 -2.00 19.72 -2.06
C LEU A 40 -2.30 19.61 -0.56
N ASP A 41 -3.17 20.48 -0.05
CA ASP A 41 -3.56 20.48 1.35
C ASP A 41 -4.29 19.19 1.74
N ARG A 42 -5.20 18.71 0.89
CA ARG A 42 -5.87 17.41 1.11
C ARG A 42 -4.88 16.24 1.11
N VAL A 43 -3.91 16.22 0.21
CA VAL A 43 -2.89 15.15 0.17
C VAL A 43 -2.02 15.19 1.42
N ARG A 44 -1.63 16.37 1.90
CA ARG A 44 -0.87 16.52 3.14
C ARG A 44 -1.66 16.06 4.35
N GLU A 45 -2.92 16.48 4.44
CA GLU A 45 -3.83 16.05 5.50
C GLU A 45 -3.99 14.52 5.50
N TYR A 46 -4.20 13.92 4.32
CA TYR A 46 -4.26 12.47 4.18
C TYR A 46 -2.98 11.78 4.68
N ILE A 47 -1.78 12.25 4.30
CA ILE A 47 -0.52 11.65 4.74
C ILE A 47 -0.38 11.67 6.27
N VAL A 48 -0.76 12.78 6.92
CA VAL A 48 -0.70 12.94 8.38
C VAL A 48 -1.73 12.05 9.07
N ASN A 49 -2.94 11.98 8.54
CA ASN A 49 -4.06 11.30 9.19
C ASN A 49 -4.15 9.80 8.87
N ASN A 50 -3.57 9.33 7.77
CA ASN A 50 -3.68 7.93 7.33
C ASN A 50 -3.26 6.92 8.42
N PRO A 51 -2.16 7.09 9.18
CA PRO A 51 -1.84 6.17 10.26
C PRO A 51 -2.92 6.06 11.34
N LEU A 52 -3.63 7.15 11.62
CA LEU A 52 -4.72 7.20 12.60
C LEU A 52 -6.02 6.60 12.08
N GLN A 53 -6.18 6.52 10.75
CA GLN A 53 -7.39 6.04 10.09
C GLN A 53 -7.21 4.65 9.45
N TRP A 54 -6.02 4.06 9.56
CA TRP A 54 -5.64 2.84 8.85
C TRP A 54 -6.57 1.65 9.14
N ASP A 55 -7.02 1.49 10.38
CA ASP A 55 -7.92 0.39 10.76
C ASP A 55 -9.31 0.48 10.11
N LEU A 56 -9.71 1.68 9.69
CA LEU A 56 -10.97 1.96 9.00
C LEU A 56 -10.78 2.07 7.48
N ASP A 57 -9.54 2.05 7.00
CA ASP A 57 -9.22 2.24 5.59
C ASP A 57 -9.56 0.98 4.79
N ARG A 58 -10.23 1.17 3.65
CA ARG A 58 -10.63 0.06 2.77
C ARG A 58 -9.44 -0.69 2.20
N GLU A 59 -8.31 -0.03 1.99
CA GLU A 59 -7.10 -0.65 1.45
C GLU A 59 -6.30 -1.40 2.53
N ASN A 60 -6.78 -1.43 3.78
CA ASN A 60 -6.20 -2.23 4.84
C ASN A 60 -6.50 -3.73 4.61
N PRO A 61 -5.47 -4.57 4.37
CA PRO A 61 -5.68 -5.99 4.14
C PRO A 61 -6.34 -6.72 5.32
N ALA A 62 -6.24 -6.18 6.54
CA ALA A 62 -6.90 -6.75 7.71
C ALA A 62 -8.43 -6.64 7.63
N VAL A 63 -8.96 -5.60 7.00
CA VAL A 63 -10.42 -5.41 6.79
C VAL A 63 -10.98 -6.47 5.83
N HIS A 64 -10.19 -6.84 4.82
CA HIS A 64 -10.57 -7.86 3.83
C HIS A 64 -10.28 -9.29 4.26
N ALA A 65 -9.44 -9.50 5.29
CA ALA A 65 -9.14 -10.83 5.82
C ALA A 65 -10.31 -11.49 6.58
N THR A 66 -11.36 -10.73 6.88
CA THR A 66 -12.57 -11.20 7.59
C THR A 66 -13.83 -11.29 6.72
N GLY A 67 -13.70 -11.12 5.39
CA GLY A 67 -14.81 -11.38 4.47
C GLY A 67 -15.11 -12.89 4.36
N PRO A 68 -16.36 -13.31 4.11
CA PRO A 68 -16.64 -14.71 3.79
C PRO A 68 -15.77 -15.12 2.59
N GLU A 69 -15.23 -16.34 2.60
CA GLU A 69 -14.47 -16.89 1.47
C GLU A 69 -15.22 -16.61 0.16
N GLU A 70 -14.60 -15.85 -0.75
CA GLU A 70 -15.16 -15.60 -2.06
C GLU A 70 -15.19 -16.93 -2.85
N PRO A 71 -16.37 -17.42 -3.29
CA PRO A 71 -16.53 -18.75 -3.90
C PRO A 71 -15.75 -18.99 -5.20
N TRP A 72 -15.08 -17.98 -5.74
CA TRP A 72 -14.40 -18.01 -7.03
C TRP A 72 -12.87 -18.17 -6.93
N LYS A 73 -12.33 -18.30 -5.71
CA LYS A 73 -10.99 -18.84 -5.49
C LYS A 73 -11.05 -20.37 -5.55
N GLY A 74 -11.20 -20.92 -6.75
CA GLY A 74 -11.03 -22.35 -7.01
C GLY A 74 -9.58 -22.83 -6.79
N PRO A 75 -9.35 -24.16 -6.75
CA PRO A 75 -8.06 -24.78 -6.44
C PRO A 75 -6.95 -24.44 -7.46
#